data_AF-A0A2E2VKB2-F1
#
_entry.id   AF-A0A2E2VKB2-F1
#
_cell.length_a   1.000
_cell.length_b   1.000
_cell.length_c   1.000
_cell.angle_alpha   90.00
_cell.angle_beta   90.00
_cell.angle_gamma   90.00
#
_symmetry.space_group_name_H-M   'P 1'
#
loop_
_entity.id
_entity.type
_entity.pdbx_description
1 polymer ?
#
loop_
_entity_poly.entity_id
_entity_poly.type
_entity_poly.pdbx_seq_one_letter_code
_entity_poly.pdbx_strand_id
1 'polypeptide(L)'
;MLNETAASRPLMKYLATGSVWEPWAMMGGYLSPNKSLSLDSYPNATSAALARQLASARVIRFDADDLMPSSVQRAFWLGLLSYLKDPLSLDTVLREIDSVATESY
;
A
#
# COMPACT_ATOMS: atom_id res chain seq x y z
N MET A 1 5.95 -16.48 -0.41
CA MET A 1 6.63 -16.09 -1.67
C MET A 1 7.12 -17.34 -2.40
N LEU A 2 7.44 -17.25 -3.69
CA LEU A 2 8.03 -18.35 -4.45
C LEU A 2 9.46 -18.64 -3.94
N ASN A 3 9.86 -19.92 -3.95
CA ASN A 3 11.24 -20.32 -3.66
C ASN A 3 12.16 -19.92 -4.83
N GLU A 4 13.39 -19.51 -4.54
CA GLU A 4 14.40 -19.18 -5.56
C GLU A 4 14.94 -20.44 -6.25
N THR A 5 14.38 -20.78 -7.42
CA THR A 5 14.77 -21.94 -8.22
C THR A 5 14.89 -21.55 -9.69
N ALA A 6 15.55 -22.39 -10.50
CA ALA A 6 15.62 -22.17 -11.95
C ALA A 6 14.23 -22.08 -12.60
N ALA A 7 13.23 -22.81 -12.06
CA ALA A 7 11.87 -22.80 -12.55
C ALA A 7 11.07 -21.54 -12.15
N SER A 8 11.35 -20.91 -11.01
CA SER A 8 10.63 -19.71 -10.57
C SER A 8 11.12 -18.43 -11.25
N ARG A 9 12.38 -18.37 -11.67
CA ARG A 9 12.95 -17.20 -12.38
C ARG A 9 12.18 -16.77 -13.63
N PRO A 10 11.82 -17.65 -14.60
CA PRO A 10 11.04 -17.23 -15.77
C PRO A 10 9.64 -16.74 -15.41
N LEU A 11 8.99 -17.37 -14.42
CA LEU A 11 7.69 -16.90 -13.93
C LEU A 11 7.79 -15.50 -13.31
N MET A 12 8.81 -15.24 -12.49
CA MET A 12 9.03 -13.91 -11.90
C MET A 12 9.31 -12.85 -12.98
N LYS A 13 10.05 -13.19 -14.04
CA LYS A 13 10.27 -12.28 -15.19
C LYS A 13 8.95 -11.99 -15.93
N TYR A 14 8.14 -13.00 -16.14
CA TYR A 14 6.82 -12.83 -16.74
C TYR A 14 5.93 -11.91 -15.89
N LEU A 15 5.83 -12.16 -14.59
CA LEU A 15 5.06 -11.32 -13.65
C LEU A 15 5.61 -9.89 -13.51
N ALA A 16 6.90 -9.67 -13.77
CA ALA A 16 7.49 -8.33 -13.78
C ALA A 16 7.21 -7.53 -15.07
N THR A 17 6.60 -8.14 -16.08
CA THR A 17 6.30 -7.48 -17.36
C THR A 17 4.98 -6.71 -17.26
N GLY A 18 4.95 -5.42 -17.61
CA GLY A 18 3.74 -4.59 -17.43
C GLY A 18 2.52 -5.11 -18.19
N SER A 19 2.70 -5.60 -19.43
CA SER A 19 1.60 -6.02 -20.30
C SER A 19 0.76 -7.17 -19.72
N VAL A 20 1.34 -8.03 -18.88
CA VAL A 20 0.60 -9.15 -18.25
C VAL A 20 -0.45 -8.66 -17.25
N TRP A 21 -0.34 -7.41 -16.80
CA TRP A 21 -1.26 -6.76 -15.85
C TRP A 21 -2.28 -5.85 -16.53
N GLU A 22 -2.23 -5.67 -17.86
CA GLU A 22 -3.22 -4.87 -18.61
C GLU A 22 -4.66 -5.29 -18.33
N PRO A 23 -5.03 -6.60 -18.28
CA PRO A 23 -6.39 -6.99 -17.96
C PRO A 23 -6.87 -6.48 -16.59
N TRP A 24 -5.97 -6.41 -15.60
CA TRP A 24 -6.27 -5.91 -14.26
C TRP A 24 -6.43 -4.39 -14.26
N ALA A 25 -5.54 -3.68 -14.96
CA ALA A 25 -5.64 -2.25 -15.14
C ALA A 25 -6.98 -1.86 -15.79
N MET A 26 -7.40 -2.60 -16.82
CA MET A 26 -8.64 -2.36 -17.55
C MET A 26 -9.90 -2.58 -16.70
N MET A 27 -9.90 -3.60 -15.82
CA MET A 27 -11.02 -3.84 -14.91
C MET A 27 -11.20 -2.71 -13.88
N GLY A 28 -10.15 -1.92 -13.61
CA GLY A 28 -10.14 -0.90 -12.57
C GLY A 28 -9.94 -1.46 -11.16
N GLY A 29 -9.76 -0.57 -10.17
CA GLY A 29 -9.43 -0.96 -8.79
C GLY A 29 -7.98 -1.45 -8.60
N TYR A 30 -7.19 -1.46 -9.66
CA TYR A 30 -5.77 -1.83 -9.67
C TYR A 30 -4.92 -0.62 -10.08
N LEU A 31 -3.75 -0.45 -9.46
CA LEU A 31 -2.73 0.52 -9.84
C LEU A 31 -1.38 -0.20 -9.82
N SER A 32 -0.49 0.13 -10.77
CA SER A 32 0.82 -0.51 -10.87
C SER A 32 1.94 0.53 -10.91
N PRO A 33 3.05 0.31 -10.19
CA PRO A 33 4.27 1.10 -10.38
C PRO A 33 5.05 0.67 -11.64
N ASN A 34 4.58 -0.37 -12.34
CA ASN A 34 5.28 -0.90 -13.50
C ASN A 34 5.30 0.12 -14.66
N LYS A 35 6.47 0.64 -14.97
CA LYS A 35 6.67 1.67 -16.02
C LYS A 35 6.40 1.18 -17.43
N SER A 36 6.32 -0.13 -17.66
CA SER A 36 6.02 -0.70 -18.98
C SER A 36 4.53 -1.00 -19.17
N LEU A 37 3.68 -0.74 -18.18
CA LEU A 37 2.22 -0.83 -18.32
C LEU A 37 1.72 0.49 -18.94
N SER A 38 0.93 0.41 -20.01
CA SER A 38 0.38 1.60 -20.64
C SER A 38 -0.62 2.30 -19.72
N LEU A 39 -0.56 3.63 -19.66
CA LEU A 39 -1.55 4.42 -18.94
C LEU A 39 -2.92 4.38 -19.62
N ASP A 40 -2.97 4.04 -20.91
CA ASP A 40 -4.22 3.88 -21.67
C ASP A 40 -4.96 2.58 -21.30
N SER A 41 -4.31 1.67 -20.56
CA SER A 41 -4.94 0.46 -20.04
C SER A 41 -5.92 0.75 -18.89
N TYR A 42 -5.94 1.97 -18.33
CA TYR A 42 -6.81 2.32 -17.22
C TYR A 42 -8.18 2.85 -17.72
N PRO A 43 -9.31 2.44 -17.09
CA PRO A 43 -10.65 2.68 -17.63
C PRO A 43 -11.12 4.13 -17.54
N ASN A 44 -10.42 5.00 -16.80
CA ASN A 44 -10.81 6.40 -16.65
C ASN A 44 -9.60 7.31 -16.34
N ALA A 45 -9.79 8.61 -16.57
CA ALA A 45 -8.74 9.61 -16.38
C ALA A 45 -8.18 9.65 -14.95
N THR A 46 -9.01 9.41 -13.93
CA THR A 46 -8.59 9.40 -12.53
C THR A 46 -7.60 8.27 -12.25
N SER A 47 -7.94 7.04 -12.63
CA SER A 47 -7.05 5.87 -12.46
C SER A 47 -5.77 5.99 -13.28
N ALA A 48 -5.84 6.48 -14.51
CA ALA A 48 -4.65 6.77 -15.32
C ALA A 48 -3.74 7.84 -14.68
N ALA A 49 -4.32 8.89 -14.07
CA ALA A 49 -3.56 9.92 -13.37
C ALA A 49 -2.86 9.39 -12.12
N LEU A 50 -3.55 8.58 -11.31
CA LEU A 50 -2.97 7.91 -10.13
C LEU A 50 -1.85 6.94 -10.53
N ALA A 51 -2.05 6.14 -11.58
CA ALA A 51 -1.03 5.23 -12.10
C ALA A 51 0.22 5.99 -12.60
N ARG A 52 0.03 7.14 -13.27
CA ARG A 52 1.12 8.02 -13.67
C ARG A 52 1.91 8.53 -12.46
N GLN A 53 1.23 8.99 -11.42
CA GLN A 53 1.89 9.42 -10.18
C GLN A 53 2.71 8.27 -9.57
N LEU A 54 2.14 7.07 -9.50
CA LEU A 54 2.82 5.91 -8.95
C LEU A 54 4.05 5.48 -9.78
N ALA A 55 3.92 5.41 -11.11
CA ALA A 55 5.00 5.02 -12.01
C ALA A 55 6.13 6.07 -12.11
N SER A 56 5.84 7.35 -11.84
CA SER A 56 6.81 8.45 -11.84
C SER A 56 7.38 8.77 -10.45
N ALA A 57 6.85 8.14 -9.39
CA ALA A 57 7.31 8.38 -8.04
C ALA A 57 8.80 8.03 -7.88
N ARG A 58 9.58 8.96 -7.33
CA ARG A 58 10.99 8.71 -6.98
C ARG A 58 11.11 7.76 -5.78
N VAL A 59 10.13 7.81 -4.88
CA VAL A 59 10.09 7.03 -3.64
C VAL A 59 8.66 6.57 -3.45
N ILE A 60 8.51 5.29 -3.09
CA ILE A 60 7.27 4.72 -2.59
C ILE A 60 7.51 4.39 -1.11
N ARG A 61 6.54 4.70 -0.26
CA ARG A 61 6.54 4.36 1.16
C ARG A 61 5.29 3.56 1.45
N PHE A 62 5.43 2.59 2.34
CA PHE A 62 4.29 2.01 3.04
C PHE A 62 3.67 3.09 3.94
N ASP A 63 2.39 2.94 4.26
CA ASP A 63 1.79 3.81 5.27
C ASP A 63 2.42 3.53 6.65
N ALA A 64 2.11 4.40 7.62
CA ALA A 64 2.76 4.32 8.91
C ALA A 64 2.39 3.01 9.63
N ASP A 65 1.16 2.54 9.46
CA ASP A 65 0.61 1.40 10.18
C ASP A 65 0.98 0.04 9.55
N ASP A 66 1.33 -0.01 8.26
CA ASP A 66 2.04 -1.14 7.64
C ASP A 66 3.40 -1.44 8.31
N LEU A 67 4.04 -0.41 8.88
CA LEU A 67 5.35 -0.52 9.52
C LEU A 67 5.26 -0.82 11.03
N MET A 68 4.05 -0.94 11.58
CA MET A 68 3.79 -1.18 13.00
C MET A 68 3.51 -2.68 13.28
N PRO A 69 3.86 -3.21 14.48
CA PRO A 69 3.32 -4.46 14.97
C PRO A 69 1.80 -4.42 14.97
N SER A 70 1.16 -5.58 14.74
CA SER A 70 -0.29 -5.65 14.53
C SER A 70 -1.12 -5.09 15.69
N SER A 71 -0.63 -5.18 16.93
CA SER A 71 -1.23 -4.56 18.12
C SER A 71 -1.20 -3.04 18.05
N VAL A 72 -0.04 -2.47 17.68
CA VAL A 72 0.17 -1.03 17.54
C VAL A 72 -0.62 -0.47 16.36
N GLN A 73 -0.63 -1.16 15.21
CA GLN A 73 -1.47 -0.82 14.06
C GLN A 73 -2.95 -0.71 14.46
N ARG A 74 -3.46 -1.68 15.23
CA ARG A 74 -4.85 -1.65 15.73
C ARG A 74 -5.11 -0.46 16.66
N ALA A 75 -4.21 -0.20 17.61
CA ALA A 75 -4.32 0.93 18.52
C ALA A 75 -4.29 2.26 17.77
N PHE A 76 -3.40 2.41 16.78
CA PHE A 76 -3.32 3.58 15.91
C PHE A 76 -4.62 3.80 15.13
N TRP A 77 -5.17 2.76 14.48
CA TRP A 77 -6.41 2.87 13.72
C TRP A 77 -7.61 3.25 14.59
N LEU A 78 -7.80 2.58 15.74
CA LEU A 78 -8.86 2.93 16.69
C LEU A 78 -8.68 4.34 17.26
N GLY A 79 -7.44 4.70 17.58
CA GLY A 79 -7.07 6.03 18.06
C GLY A 79 -7.42 7.14 17.08
N LEU A 80 -7.12 6.94 15.79
CA LEU A 80 -7.48 7.89 14.74
C LEU A 80 -9.00 8.09 14.65
N LEU A 81 -9.79 7.01 14.73
CA LEU A 81 -11.25 7.10 14.75
C LEU A 81 -11.78 7.83 15.99
N SER A 82 -11.17 7.60 17.16
CA SER A 82 -11.53 8.31 18.40
C SER A 82 -11.21 9.79 18.31
N TYR A 83 -10.03 10.16 17.81
CA TYR A 83 -9.61 11.55 17.62
C TYR A 83 -10.52 12.29 16.62
N LEU A 84 -10.93 11.65 15.52
CA LEU A 84 -11.87 12.25 14.57
C LEU A 84 -13.27 12.49 15.17
N LYS A 85 -13.69 11.66 16.13
CA LYS A 85 -14.95 11.85 16.86
C LYS A 85 -14.86 12.92 17.93
N ASP A 86 -13.73 12.95 18.64
CA ASP A 86 -13.44 13.94 19.69
C ASP A 86 -11.95 14.35 19.63
N PRO A 87 -11.65 15.49 19.01
CA PRO A 87 -10.27 15.97 18.91
C PRO A 87 -9.61 16.26 20.27
N LEU A 88 -10.38 16.44 21.34
CA LEU A 88 -9.83 16.64 22.69
C LEU A 88 -9.25 15.36 23.29
N SER A 89 -9.53 14.20 22.68
CA SER A 89 -9.01 12.90 23.13
C SER A 89 -7.55 12.64 22.73
N LEU A 90 -6.89 13.55 22.00
CA LEU A 90 -5.55 13.34 21.42
C LEU A 90 -4.53 12.83 22.44
N ASP A 91 -4.41 13.47 23.61
CA ASP A 91 -3.43 13.09 24.63
C ASP A 91 -3.71 11.70 25.22
N THR A 92 -4.97 11.27 25.27
CA THR A 92 -5.34 9.92 25.71
C THR A 92 -5.02 8.91 24.62
N VAL A 93 -5.39 9.20 23.37
CA VAL A 93 -5.09 8.36 22.21
C VAL A 93 -3.59 8.12 22.07
N LEU A 94 -2.77 9.17 22.17
CA LEU A 94 -1.31 9.05 22.05
C LEU A 94 -0.73 8.19 23.19
N ARG A 95 -1.17 8.39 24.44
CA ARG A 95 -0.73 7.56 25.58
C ARG A 95 -1.10 6.10 25.41
N GLU A 96 -2.28 5.81 24.88
CA GLU A 96 -2.71 4.42 24.61
C GLU A 96 -1.85 3.77 23.53
N ILE A 97 -1.57 4.47 22.43
CA ILE A 97 -0.68 3.97 21.37
C ILE A 97 0.72 3.72 21.92
N ASP A 98 1.29 4.65 22.70
CA ASP A 98 2.62 4.51 23.31
C ASP A 98 2.69 3.32 24.30
N SER A 99 1.63 3.14 25.09
CA SER A 99 1.52 1.99 26.01
C SER A 99 1.55 0.68 25.24
N VAL A 100 0.74 0.55 24.18
CA VAL A 100 0.70 -0.67 23.35
C VAL A 100 2.02 -0.88 22.62
N ALA A 101 2.66 0.19 22.13
CA ALA A 101 3.96 0.10 21.49
C ALA A 101 5.03 -0.45 22.45
N THR A 102 5.06 0.05 23.68
CA THR A 102 6.02 -0.42 24.71
C THR A 102 5.90 -1.91 25.00
N GLU A 103 4.70 -2.49 24.90
CA GLU A 103 4.46 -3.93 25.11
C GLU A 103 4.76 -4.78 23.86
N SER A 104 4.78 -4.17 22.67
CA SER A 104 4.78 -4.87 21.38
C SER A 104 6.15 -4.92 20.69
N TYR A 105 7.12 -4.16 21.18
CA TYR A 105 8.51 -4.09 20.70
C TYR A 105 9.48 -4.59 21.78
#